data_AF-A0A428WP08-F1
#
_entry.id   AF-A0A428WP08-F1
#
_cell.length_a   1.000
_cell.length_b   1.000
_cell.length_c   1.000
_cell.angle_alpha   90.00
_cell.angle_beta   90.00
_cell.angle_gamma   90.00
#
_symmetry.space_group_name_H-M   'P 1'
#
loop_
_entity.id
_entity.type
_entity.pdbx_description
1 polymer ?
#
loop_
_entity_poly.entity_id
_entity_poly.type
_entity_poly.pdbx_seq_one_letter_code
_entity_poly.pdbx_strand_id
1 'polypeptide(L)'
;MPGGGKARRAPGAARRRRLRDRVPVRLRHHWRPVAALCAGLAVMVYTIGDARVSPYVTSASAVEADAITQNVRGTVGLYDDSVAHTIQLEYDATDFEKMMKEFREEGSKEYIEADLTIDGVHLEDVGIRLKGNSTLMSLRGGDRGMPGGGRAVPGGAAPDGAAGGGRRPGGAGGMTMYDLSPDKPEELPWLIKIDEYIEGRAYQGEREISLRPGSGGAVPLNEALSLSLTAASGEPAERYAFSSVKVNDRPAVTRLMVENPDTEYAEAVGDGNGVLYKARAGGSFAYRGDDPSAYETSFRQLNKAGSQDLTPVIRLIKWADRASDEEFAEELGRYVDVDSLAAYTAAQNLLLNFDDMSGPGKNYLLWYDLDTKKFSVLGWDYNLAFGGDTAAGPDDSLGKGGVPAEREGTGTGADTADGRAGQKVQPPKGGTEDMPPGAPGGQNGRGPGDG
;
A
#
# COMPACT_ATOMS: atom_id res chain seq x y z
N MET A 1 -28.08 95.33 21.99
CA MET A 1 -27.13 95.51 23.11
C MET A 1 -27.93 95.70 24.38
N PRO A 2 -27.54 95.17 25.56
CA PRO A 2 -26.52 94.15 25.92
C PRO A 2 -27.23 92.87 26.44
N GLY A 3 -26.63 91.73 26.83
CA GLY A 3 -25.27 91.33 27.18
C GLY A 3 -25.38 90.34 28.36
N GLY A 4 -24.53 89.30 28.41
CA GLY A 4 -24.35 88.50 29.63
C GLY A 4 -24.16 87.00 29.41
N GLY A 5 -22.92 86.56 29.16
CA GLY A 5 -22.54 85.16 29.21
C GLY A 5 -22.39 84.62 30.64
N LYS A 6 -22.52 83.30 30.80
CA LYS A 6 -21.96 82.56 31.94
C LYS A 6 -21.35 81.22 31.49
N ALA A 7 -20.05 81.15 31.74
CA ALA A 7 -19.09 80.05 31.93
C ALA A 7 -19.50 78.57 31.67
N ARG A 8 -18.65 77.92 30.87
CA ARG A 8 -18.46 76.46 30.75
C ARG A 8 -17.87 75.87 32.03
N ARG A 9 -18.35 74.68 32.45
CA ARG A 9 -17.72 73.78 33.43
C ARG A 9 -17.17 72.54 32.69
N ALA A 10 -15.95 72.13 33.02
CA ALA A 10 -15.23 71.01 32.41
C ALA A 10 -15.80 69.62 32.81
N PRO A 11 -15.76 68.60 31.93
CA PRO A 11 -16.03 67.22 32.31
C PRO A 11 -14.78 66.53 32.87
N GLY A 12 -14.95 65.83 34.00
CA GLY A 12 -13.90 65.14 34.74
C GLY A 12 -13.31 63.90 34.05
N ALA A 13 -12.06 63.60 34.42
CA ALA A 13 -11.24 62.51 33.89
C ALA A 13 -11.88 61.11 34.07
N ALA A 14 -11.92 60.31 33.00
CA ALA A 14 -12.38 58.93 33.02
C ALA A 14 -11.31 57.97 33.57
N ARG A 15 -11.64 57.26 34.67
CA ARG A 15 -10.81 56.18 35.24
C ARG A 15 -10.72 54.99 34.27
N ARG A 16 -9.50 54.57 33.90
CA ARG A 16 -9.25 53.32 33.15
C ARG A 16 -9.67 52.09 33.99
N ARG A 17 -10.58 51.25 33.46
CA ARG A 17 -11.01 49.99 34.08
C ARG A 17 -9.85 48.99 34.10
N ARG A 18 -9.66 48.29 35.23
CA ARG A 18 -8.59 47.29 35.41
C ARG A 18 -8.96 46.02 34.64
N LEU A 19 -7.97 45.27 34.13
CA LEU A 19 -8.17 44.02 33.37
C LEU A 19 -9.11 43.02 34.05
N ARG A 20 -9.13 43.03 35.39
CA ARG A 20 -10.05 42.24 36.21
C ARG A 20 -11.52 42.49 35.82
N ASP A 21 -11.91 43.71 35.44
CA ASP A 21 -13.30 44.07 35.12
C ASP A 21 -13.75 43.63 33.72
N ARG A 22 -12.86 43.01 32.93
CA ARG A 22 -13.18 42.44 31.61
C ARG A 22 -13.54 40.96 31.65
N VAL A 23 -13.34 40.30 32.80
CA VAL A 23 -13.63 38.88 32.97
C VAL A 23 -15.01 38.71 33.59
N PRO A 24 -15.93 37.95 32.94
CA PRO A 24 -17.27 37.70 33.44
C PRO A 24 -17.25 37.17 34.87
N VAL A 25 -18.14 37.68 35.74
CA VAL A 25 -18.18 37.35 37.17
C VAL A 25 -18.30 35.84 37.43
N ARG A 26 -19.02 35.13 36.56
CA ARG A 26 -19.15 33.66 36.62
C ARG A 26 -17.81 32.93 36.45
N LEU A 27 -16.94 33.42 35.58
CA LEU A 27 -15.60 32.85 35.39
C LEU A 27 -14.72 33.08 36.62
N ARG A 28 -14.91 34.20 37.35
CA ARG A 28 -14.18 34.48 38.59
C ARG A 28 -14.64 33.66 39.79
N HIS A 29 -15.87 33.15 39.79
CA HIS A 29 -16.36 32.27 40.85
C HIS A 29 -16.01 30.80 40.61
N HIS A 30 -15.87 30.38 39.35
CA HIS A 30 -15.59 28.99 38.96
C HIS A 30 -14.19 28.77 38.38
N TRP A 31 -13.26 29.71 38.54
CA TRP A 31 -11.90 29.56 37.99
C TRP A 31 -11.13 28.37 38.57
N ARG A 32 -11.39 27.99 39.82
CA ARG A 32 -10.72 26.84 40.48
C ARG A 32 -11.07 25.50 39.82
N PRO A 33 -12.36 25.12 39.64
CA PRO A 33 -12.70 23.90 38.94
C PRO A 33 -12.27 23.94 37.46
N VAL A 34 -12.33 25.10 36.79
CA VAL A 34 -11.83 25.24 35.41
C VAL A 34 -10.31 25.02 35.36
N ALA A 35 -9.54 25.63 36.26
CA ALA A 35 -8.10 25.42 36.34
C ALA A 35 -7.74 23.98 36.70
N ALA A 36 -8.49 23.34 37.59
CA ALA A 36 -8.31 21.93 37.94
C ALA A 36 -8.60 21.00 36.75
N LEU A 37 -9.65 21.28 35.97
CA LEU A 37 -9.96 20.55 34.74
C LEU A 37 -8.84 20.71 33.70
N CYS A 38 -8.39 21.95 33.45
CA CYS A 38 -7.29 22.22 32.52
C CYS A 38 -5.99 21.54 32.96
N ALA A 39 -5.67 21.56 34.26
CA ALA A 39 -4.51 20.87 34.80
C ALA A 39 -4.64 19.34 34.66
N GLY A 40 -5.83 18.79 34.93
CA GLY A 40 -6.10 17.37 34.74
C GLY A 40 -5.95 16.93 33.29
N LEU A 41 -6.47 17.72 32.34
CA LEU A 41 -6.29 17.47 30.90
C LEU A 41 -4.82 17.58 30.49
N ALA A 42 -4.09 18.59 30.98
CA ALA A 42 -2.66 18.73 30.69
C ALA A 42 -1.84 17.56 31.24
N VAL A 43 -2.19 17.06 32.43
CA VAL A 43 -1.58 15.84 32.99
C VAL A 43 -1.91 14.64 32.11
N MET A 44 -3.17 14.42 31.73
CA MET A 44 -3.55 13.33 30.84
C MET A 44 -2.82 13.37 29.50
N VAL A 45 -2.73 14.54 28.86
CA VAL A 45 -1.97 14.72 27.61
C VAL A 45 -0.48 14.47 27.84
N TYR A 46 0.08 14.92 28.95
CA TYR A 46 1.49 14.68 29.26
C TYR A 46 1.78 13.20 29.57
N THR A 47 0.88 12.49 30.24
CA THR A 47 1.10 11.12 30.69
C THR A 47 0.64 10.05 29.70
N ILE A 48 -0.36 10.36 28.86
CA ILE A 48 -1.05 9.42 27.95
C ILE A 48 -1.09 9.95 26.51
N GLY A 49 -0.62 11.18 26.23
CA GLY A 49 -0.72 11.78 24.90
C GLY A 49 0.00 11.00 23.79
N ASP A 50 1.07 10.30 24.15
CA ASP A 50 1.82 9.43 23.23
C ASP A 50 1.31 7.98 23.23
N ALA A 51 0.37 7.62 24.11
CA ALA A 51 -0.19 6.29 24.19
C ALA A 51 -1.42 6.17 23.28
N ARG A 52 -1.26 5.41 22.18
CA ARG A 52 -2.38 5.02 21.33
C ARG A 52 -3.27 4.03 22.08
N VAL A 53 -4.44 4.48 22.52
CA VAL A 53 -5.46 3.58 23.06
C VAL A 53 -6.22 2.98 21.89
N SER A 54 -5.87 1.77 21.47
CA SER A 54 -6.69 0.96 20.56
C SER A 54 -7.69 0.16 21.41
N PRO A 55 -8.99 0.48 21.38
CA PRO A 55 -9.98 -0.32 22.09
C PRO A 55 -10.13 -1.68 21.39
N TYR A 56 -9.74 -2.75 22.06
CA TYR A 56 -10.04 -4.11 21.65
C TYR A 56 -11.37 -4.52 22.28
N VAL A 57 -12.33 -4.93 21.45
CA VAL A 57 -13.63 -5.40 21.94
C VAL A 57 -13.47 -6.90 22.23
N THR A 58 -13.32 -7.26 23.50
CA THR A 58 -13.25 -8.67 23.95
C THR A 58 -14.61 -9.35 24.03
N SER A 59 -15.69 -8.61 23.75
CA SER A 59 -17.04 -9.14 23.61
C SER A 59 -17.24 -9.65 22.19
N ALA A 60 -17.78 -10.85 22.04
CA ALA A 60 -18.10 -11.51 20.75
C ALA A 60 -19.20 -10.82 19.93
N SER A 61 -19.27 -9.49 19.95
CA SER A 61 -19.88 -8.73 18.87
C SER A 61 -18.86 -8.71 17.75
N ALA A 62 -19.11 -9.53 16.73
CA ALA A 62 -18.46 -9.46 15.43
C ALA A 62 -18.46 -7.99 14.97
N VAL A 63 -17.38 -7.28 15.24
CA VAL A 63 -16.94 -6.24 14.31
C VAL A 63 -16.23 -7.05 13.21
N GLU A 64 -17.05 -7.76 12.45
CA GLU A 64 -16.71 -8.10 11.07
C GLU A 64 -16.33 -6.78 10.40
N ALA A 65 -15.42 -6.84 9.43
CA ALA A 65 -15.17 -5.71 8.55
C ALA A 65 -16.50 -5.06 8.11
N ASP A 66 -16.50 -3.77 7.79
CA ASP A 66 -17.72 -3.05 7.38
C ASP A 66 -18.58 -3.96 6.51
N ALA A 67 -19.80 -4.27 6.96
CA ALA A 67 -20.59 -5.28 6.28
C ALA A 67 -20.88 -4.82 4.85
N ILE A 68 -20.87 -5.74 3.88
CA ILE A 68 -21.38 -5.42 2.55
C ILE A 68 -22.90 -5.22 2.68
N THR A 69 -23.33 -3.96 2.70
CA THR A 69 -24.75 -3.58 2.81
C THR A 69 -25.41 -3.50 1.44
N GLN A 70 -24.62 -3.27 0.39
CA GLN A 70 -25.08 -3.20 -0.99
C GLN A 70 -24.16 -4.02 -1.89
N ASN A 71 -24.58 -5.23 -2.24
CA ASN A 71 -23.86 -6.05 -3.22
C ASN A 71 -24.52 -5.93 -4.61
N VAL A 72 -23.91 -5.15 -5.50
CA VAL A 72 -24.36 -4.97 -6.88
C VAL A 72 -24.05 -6.24 -7.68
N ARG A 73 -25.05 -6.75 -8.40
CA ARG A 73 -24.90 -7.97 -9.21
C ARG A 73 -24.37 -7.62 -10.60
N GLY A 74 -23.37 -8.37 -11.05
CA GLY A 74 -22.94 -8.40 -12.45
C GLY A 74 -23.79 -9.34 -13.31
N THR A 75 -23.59 -9.26 -14.62
CA THR A 75 -24.25 -10.10 -15.65
C THR A 75 -23.51 -11.42 -15.89
N VAL A 76 -22.20 -11.42 -15.69
CA VAL A 76 -21.27 -12.56 -15.75
C VAL A 76 -20.35 -12.51 -14.51
N GLY A 77 -19.69 -13.61 -14.14
CA GLY A 77 -18.79 -13.61 -12.98
C GLY A 77 -17.57 -12.71 -13.24
N LEU A 78 -17.21 -11.83 -12.31
CA LEU A 78 -16.21 -10.76 -12.52
C LEU A 78 -14.86 -11.29 -13.02
N TYR A 79 -14.44 -12.47 -12.56
CA TYR A 79 -13.18 -13.09 -12.95
C TYR A 79 -13.40 -14.35 -13.80
N ASP A 80 -14.49 -14.42 -14.56
CA ASP A 80 -14.74 -15.50 -15.51
C ASP A 80 -13.81 -15.32 -16.73
N ASP A 81 -12.69 -16.04 -16.73
CA ASP A 81 -11.68 -15.95 -17.78
C ASP A 81 -12.12 -16.57 -19.12
N SER A 82 -13.32 -17.16 -19.20
CA SER A 82 -13.91 -17.70 -20.42
C SER A 82 -14.66 -16.66 -21.26
N VAL A 83 -14.91 -15.46 -20.71
CA VAL A 83 -15.64 -14.38 -21.38
C VAL A 83 -14.77 -13.15 -21.62
N ALA A 84 -15.18 -12.32 -22.59
CA ALA A 84 -14.54 -11.03 -22.84
C ALA A 84 -15.15 -9.96 -21.95
N HIS A 85 -14.47 -9.61 -20.87
CA HIS A 85 -14.90 -8.54 -19.97
C HIS A 85 -14.66 -7.15 -20.55
N THR A 86 -15.54 -6.20 -20.25
CA THR A 86 -15.34 -4.77 -20.53
C THR A 86 -15.35 -3.96 -19.24
N ILE A 87 -14.40 -3.02 -19.16
CA ILE A 87 -14.29 -2.06 -18.06
C ILE A 87 -14.20 -0.67 -18.66
N GLN A 88 -15.02 0.25 -18.18
CA GLN A 88 -14.93 1.66 -18.52
C GLN A 88 -14.82 2.48 -17.24
N LEU A 89 -13.78 3.31 -17.18
CA LEU A 89 -13.57 4.28 -16.11
C LEU A 89 -13.79 5.69 -16.67
N GLU A 90 -14.58 6.49 -15.97
CA GLU A 90 -14.82 7.89 -16.32
C GLU A 90 -14.55 8.77 -15.11
N TYR A 91 -13.74 9.82 -15.27
CA TYR A 91 -13.34 10.70 -14.16
C TYR A 91 -13.01 12.11 -14.65
N ASP A 92 -12.99 13.09 -13.73
CA ASP A 92 -12.61 14.46 -14.06
C ASP A 92 -11.11 14.58 -14.37
N ALA A 93 -10.80 15.20 -15.51
CA ALA A 93 -9.42 15.36 -15.97
C ALA A 93 -8.56 16.19 -15.00
N THR A 94 -9.16 17.17 -14.30
CA THR A 94 -8.47 18.01 -13.31
C THR A 94 -8.04 17.20 -12.10
N ASP A 95 -8.90 16.28 -11.64
CA ASP A 95 -8.58 15.40 -10.51
C ASP A 95 -7.45 14.43 -10.86
N PHE A 96 -7.46 13.88 -12.09
CA PHE A 96 -6.36 13.07 -12.58
C PHE A 96 -5.05 13.85 -12.72
N GLU A 97 -5.08 15.07 -13.27
CA GLU A 97 -3.89 15.93 -13.36
C GLU A 97 -3.31 16.22 -11.96
N LYS A 98 -4.19 16.49 -10.99
CA LYS A 98 -3.80 16.69 -9.59
C LYS A 98 -3.18 15.43 -9.00
N MET A 99 -3.82 14.27 -9.15
CA MET A 99 -3.28 12.97 -8.69
C MET A 99 -1.89 12.73 -9.27
N MET A 100 -1.71 12.93 -10.59
CA MET A 100 -0.43 12.71 -11.24
C MET A 100 0.64 13.69 -10.76
N LYS A 101 0.28 14.93 -10.44
CA LYS A 101 1.19 15.91 -9.86
C LYS A 101 1.63 15.50 -8.45
N GLU A 102 0.67 15.19 -7.57
CA GLU A 102 0.94 14.76 -6.19
C GLU A 102 1.78 13.47 -6.16
N PHE A 103 1.49 12.52 -7.05
CA PHE A 103 2.30 11.31 -7.18
C PHE A 103 3.75 11.60 -7.59
N ARG A 104 4.01 12.57 -8.48
CA ARG A 104 5.38 12.93 -8.88
C ARG A 104 6.12 13.70 -7.78
N GLU A 105 5.44 14.63 -7.12
CA GLU A 105 6.05 15.52 -6.12
C GLU A 105 6.27 14.80 -4.78
N GLU A 106 5.30 14.02 -4.34
CA GLU A 106 5.24 13.47 -2.99
C GLU A 106 5.23 11.94 -2.97
N GLY A 107 4.99 11.30 -4.12
CA GLY A 107 4.83 9.85 -4.20
C GLY A 107 3.47 9.35 -3.72
N SER A 108 2.53 10.27 -3.42
CA SER A 108 1.19 9.96 -2.92
C SER A 108 0.33 9.28 -3.99
N LYS A 109 -0.58 8.42 -3.55
CA LYS A 109 -1.47 7.63 -4.41
C LYS A 109 -2.90 7.71 -3.87
N GLU A 110 -3.35 8.92 -3.55
CA GLU A 110 -4.71 9.16 -3.06
C GLU A 110 -5.75 8.74 -4.12
N TYR A 111 -6.95 8.39 -3.65
CA TYR A 111 -8.08 8.12 -4.52
C TYR A 111 -8.63 9.41 -5.13
N ILE A 112 -9.07 9.30 -6.38
CA ILE A 112 -10.00 10.26 -7.00
C ILE A 112 -11.32 9.56 -7.27
N GLU A 113 -12.37 10.36 -7.37
CA GLU A 113 -13.72 9.91 -7.73
C GLU A 113 -13.80 9.59 -9.23
N ALA A 114 -14.48 8.50 -9.54
CA ALA A 114 -14.71 8.03 -10.89
C ALA A 114 -16.03 7.25 -10.98
N ASP A 115 -16.59 7.18 -12.18
CA ASP A 115 -17.62 6.21 -12.52
C ASP A 115 -16.98 4.96 -13.12
N LEU A 116 -17.53 3.80 -12.77
CA LEU A 116 -17.10 2.49 -13.25
C LEU A 116 -18.24 1.79 -13.95
N THR A 117 -18.00 1.29 -15.16
CA THR A 117 -18.90 0.36 -15.84
C THR A 117 -18.21 -0.97 -16.09
N ILE A 118 -18.77 -2.07 -15.58
CA ILE A 118 -18.27 -3.44 -15.78
C ILE A 118 -19.35 -4.24 -16.52
N ASP A 119 -19.03 -4.73 -17.71
CA ASP A 119 -19.93 -5.56 -18.53
C ASP A 119 -21.33 -4.95 -18.72
N GLY A 120 -21.38 -3.61 -18.83
CA GLY A 120 -22.60 -2.83 -18.97
C GLY A 120 -23.31 -2.46 -17.66
N VAL A 121 -22.82 -2.91 -16.50
CA VAL A 121 -23.34 -2.50 -15.19
C VAL A 121 -22.57 -1.28 -14.69
N HIS A 122 -23.29 -0.18 -14.48
CA HIS A 122 -22.74 1.11 -14.08
C HIS A 122 -22.77 1.31 -12.56
N LEU A 123 -21.69 1.87 -12.02
CA LEU A 123 -21.45 2.21 -10.62
C LEU A 123 -20.89 3.64 -10.57
N GLU A 124 -21.67 4.56 -10.02
CA GLU A 124 -21.24 5.95 -9.77
C GLU A 124 -20.33 6.03 -8.52
N ASP A 125 -19.50 7.07 -8.40
CA ASP A 125 -18.77 7.40 -7.16
C ASP A 125 -17.89 6.25 -6.62
N VAL A 126 -17.10 5.60 -7.48
CA VAL A 126 -16.02 4.69 -7.05
C VAL A 126 -14.72 5.47 -6.84
N GLY A 127 -13.81 4.92 -6.04
CA GLY A 127 -12.44 5.44 -5.94
C GLY A 127 -11.51 4.77 -6.95
N ILE A 128 -10.66 5.53 -7.62
CA ILE A 128 -9.51 4.99 -8.36
C ILE A 128 -8.20 5.63 -7.90
N ARG A 129 -7.13 4.83 -7.83
CA ARG A 129 -5.77 5.30 -7.54
C ARG A 129 -4.70 4.49 -8.27
N LEU A 130 -3.51 5.06 -8.41
CA LEU A 130 -2.34 4.34 -8.93
C LEU A 130 -1.94 3.18 -8.00
N LYS A 131 -1.65 2.02 -8.59
CA LYS A 131 -1.20 0.82 -7.84
C LYS A 131 0.23 0.41 -8.22
N GLY A 132 0.97 -0.10 -7.24
CA GLY A 132 2.31 -0.66 -7.40
C GLY A 132 3.43 0.32 -7.02
N ASN A 133 4.59 -0.20 -6.62
CA ASN A 133 5.74 0.60 -6.21
C ASN A 133 6.79 0.68 -7.32
N SER A 134 7.34 -0.46 -7.72
CA SER A 134 8.36 -0.54 -8.77
C SER A 134 7.79 -0.22 -10.15
N THR A 135 6.55 -0.61 -10.42
CA THR A 135 5.84 -0.35 -11.68
C THR A 135 5.71 1.15 -11.98
N LEU A 136 5.47 1.97 -10.96
CA LEU A 136 5.24 3.41 -11.13
C LEU A 136 6.54 4.22 -11.21
N MET A 137 7.72 3.60 -11.08
CA MET A 137 8.99 4.36 -11.08
C MET A 137 9.24 5.12 -12.38
N SER A 138 8.77 4.62 -13.53
CA SER A 138 8.86 5.32 -14.81
C SER A 138 8.06 6.64 -14.83
N LEU A 139 6.95 6.70 -14.07
CA LEU A 139 6.05 7.86 -14.02
C LEU A 139 6.56 8.98 -13.10
N ARG A 140 7.50 8.70 -12.19
CA ARG A 140 7.99 9.69 -11.22
C ARG A 140 8.89 10.77 -11.82
N GLY A 141 9.49 10.50 -12.99
CA GLY A 141 10.21 11.50 -13.78
C GLY A 141 11.50 12.01 -13.14
N GLY A 142 12.61 11.79 -13.85
CA GLY A 142 13.86 12.50 -13.65
C GLY A 142 14.84 12.10 -14.75
N ASP A 143 15.33 13.09 -15.50
CA ASP A 143 16.48 13.03 -16.42
C ASP A 143 17.81 12.68 -15.71
N ARG A 144 17.80 11.77 -14.73
CA ARG A 144 18.99 11.03 -14.34
C ARG A 144 18.94 9.72 -15.08
N GLY A 145 19.57 9.73 -16.25
CA GLY A 145 19.98 8.51 -16.90
C GLY A 145 20.55 7.54 -15.86
N MET A 146 19.94 6.35 -15.79
CA MET A 146 20.59 5.20 -15.19
C MET A 146 22.01 5.10 -15.78
N PRO A 147 23.08 4.99 -14.97
CA PRO A 147 24.40 4.69 -15.50
C PRO A 147 24.38 3.24 -16.01
N GLY A 148 23.95 3.09 -17.26
CA GLY A 148 23.76 1.80 -17.93
C GLY A 148 23.26 1.91 -19.37
N GLY A 149 22.91 3.11 -19.85
CA GLY A 149 22.57 3.37 -21.25
C GLY A 149 23.79 3.80 -22.06
N GLY A 150 24.06 3.09 -23.16
CA GLY A 150 25.23 3.25 -24.02
C GLY A 150 25.55 4.70 -24.40
N ARG A 151 26.82 5.06 -24.25
CA ARG A 151 27.35 6.35 -24.67
C ARG A 151 27.17 6.51 -26.18
N ALA A 152 26.31 7.45 -26.57
CA ALA A 152 26.21 7.92 -27.94
C ALA A 152 27.58 8.50 -28.38
N VAL A 153 28.15 7.92 -29.43
CA VAL A 153 29.29 8.50 -30.15
C VAL A 153 28.70 9.42 -31.24
N PRO A 154 28.99 10.73 -31.25
CA PRO A 154 28.50 11.61 -32.29
C PRO A 154 29.43 11.55 -33.51
N GLY A 155 28.85 11.33 -34.69
CA GLY A 155 29.49 11.62 -35.98
C GLY A 155 29.73 10.40 -36.87
N GLY A 156 28.78 10.13 -37.77
CA GLY A 156 28.95 9.20 -38.87
C GLY A 156 27.67 9.16 -39.72
N ALA A 157 27.76 9.62 -40.96
CA ALA A 157 26.63 9.76 -41.89
C ALA A 157 25.85 8.44 -42.06
N ALA A 158 24.52 8.54 -42.04
CA ALA A 158 23.60 7.45 -42.35
C ALA A 158 23.57 7.17 -43.87
N PRO A 159 23.56 5.91 -44.31
CA PRO A 159 22.84 5.52 -45.51
C PRO A 159 21.39 5.16 -45.14
N ASP A 160 20.47 5.66 -45.96
CA ASP A 160 19.04 5.45 -45.85
C ASP A 160 18.62 3.98 -45.91
N GLY A 161 17.62 3.62 -45.09
CA GLY A 161 16.77 2.46 -45.30
C GLY A 161 16.93 1.31 -44.31
N ALA A 162 16.32 1.44 -43.12
CA ALA A 162 15.78 0.30 -42.37
C ALA A 162 14.74 0.79 -41.35
N ALA A 163 13.48 0.46 -41.62
CA ALA A 163 12.38 0.56 -40.67
C ALA A 163 12.66 -0.31 -39.43
N GLY A 164 12.15 0.17 -38.30
CA GLY A 164 12.38 -0.39 -36.96
C GLY A 164 12.03 -1.86 -36.78
N GLY A 165 12.64 -2.44 -35.74
CA GLY A 165 12.41 -3.82 -35.33
C GLY A 165 13.68 -4.51 -34.81
N GLY A 166 14.41 -3.87 -33.90
CA GLY A 166 15.58 -4.47 -33.25
C GLY A 166 15.19 -5.36 -32.07
N ARG A 167 14.46 -6.45 -32.30
CA ARG A 167 14.34 -7.55 -31.32
C ARG A 167 15.71 -8.23 -31.25
N ARG A 168 16.44 -8.06 -30.15
CA ARG A 168 17.57 -8.96 -29.85
C ARG A 168 16.98 -10.33 -29.46
N PRO A 169 17.34 -11.42 -30.15
CA PRO A 169 16.99 -12.77 -29.72
C PRO A 169 18.03 -13.25 -28.71
N GLY A 170 17.57 -13.67 -27.52
CA GLY A 170 18.39 -14.36 -26.53
C GLY A 170 19.20 -13.46 -25.60
N GLY A 171 18.67 -13.22 -24.39
CA GLY A 171 19.40 -12.63 -23.27
C GLY A 171 18.49 -12.61 -22.04
N ALA A 172 18.85 -13.43 -21.04
CA ALA A 172 18.42 -13.52 -19.63
C ALA A 172 17.10 -12.83 -19.22
N GLY A 173 16.20 -13.58 -18.57
CA GLY A 173 14.88 -13.16 -18.08
C GLY A 173 14.89 -11.77 -17.42
N GLY A 174 14.55 -10.76 -18.22
CA GLY A 174 14.50 -9.38 -17.81
C GLY A 174 13.07 -8.98 -17.46
N MET A 175 12.90 -8.45 -16.25
CA MET A 175 11.74 -7.73 -15.75
C MET A 175 10.94 -7.02 -16.86
N THR A 176 9.65 -7.34 -17.02
CA THR A 176 8.76 -6.60 -17.93
C THR A 176 8.56 -5.19 -17.40
N MET A 177 9.38 -4.26 -17.87
CA MET A 177 9.22 -2.84 -17.60
C MET A 177 8.25 -2.25 -18.62
N TYR A 178 7.12 -1.73 -18.13
CA TYR A 178 6.17 -1.00 -18.96
C TYR A 178 6.60 0.46 -19.08
N ASP A 179 6.68 0.94 -20.32
CA ASP A 179 6.80 2.37 -20.60
C ASP A 179 5.42 3.00 -20.40
N LEU A 180 5.19 3.49 -19.19
CA LEU A 180 3.92 4.06 -18.75
C LEU A 180 3.95 5.57 -18.96
N SER A 181 2.82 6.13 -19.40
CA SER A 181 2.67 7.57 -19.57
C SER A 181 1.33 8.05 -19.00
N PRO A 182 1.29 9.21 -18.31
CA PRO A 182 0.03 9.87 -17.95
C PRO A 182 -0.84 10.19 -19.18
N ASP A 183 -0.25 10.31 -20.36
CA ASP A 183 -0.97 10.59 -21.61
C ASP A 183 -1.75 9.35 -22.11
N LYS A 184 -1.61 8.21 -21.44
CA LYS A 184 -2.30 6.95 -21.71
C LYS A 184 -2.81 6.33 -20.39
N PRO A 185 -3.76 6.98 -19.70
CA PRO A 185 -4.27 6.48 -18.42
C PRO A 185 -4.85 5.06 -18.49
N GLU A 186 -5.32 4.63 -19.66
CA GLU A 186 -5.79 3.28 -19.93
C GLU A 186 -4.69 2.20 -19.79
N GLU A 187 -3.42 2.58 -19.93
CA GLU A 187 -2.24 1.71 -19.78
C GLU A 187 -1.72 1.67 -18.32
N LEU A 188 -2.16 2.60 -17.46
CA LEU A 188 -1.70 2.71 -16.08
C LEU A 188 -2.23 1.58 -15.19
N PRO A 189 -1.51 1.22 -14.11
CA PRO A 189 -2.00 0.30 -13.11
C PRO A 189 -2.95 0.99 -12.14
N TRP A 190 -4.18 0.48 -12.04
CA TRP A 190 -5.23 1.05 -11.20
C TRP A 190 -5.61 0.09 -10.08
N LEU A 191 -5.87 0.63 -8.89
CA LEU A 191 -6.74 -0.01 -7.92
C LEU A 191 -8.06 0.76 -7.92
N ILE A 192 -9.15 0.04 -8.21
CA ILE A 192 -10.51 0.55 -8.13
C ILE A 192 -11.09 0.09 -6.80
N LYS A 193 -11.68 1.00 -6.03
CA LYS A 193 -12.30 0.74 -4.74
C LYS A 193 -13.78 1.14 -4.80
N ILE A 194 -14.65 0.13 -4.77
CA ILE A 194 -16.09 0.25 -5.02
C ILE A 194 -16.81 1.01 -3.89
N ASP A 195 -16.28 0.91 -2.67
CA ASP A 195 -16.86 1.52 -1.46
C ASP A 195 -16.15 2.78 -0.97
N GLU A 196 -15.24 3.36 -1.76
CA GLU A 196 -14.47 4.54 -1.32
C GLU A 196 -15.37 5.73 -0.96
N TYR A 197 -16.38 6.02 -1.80
CA TYR A 197 -17.32 7.13 -1.58
C TYR A 197 -18.74 6.68 -1.23
N ILE A 198 -19.04 5.37 -1.35
CA ILE A 198 -20.32 4.77 -0.95
C ILE A 198 -20.04 3.57 -0.05
N GLU A 199 -20.07 3.82 1.26
CA GLU A 199 -19.77 2.84 2.31
C GLU A 199 -20.64 1.57 2.18
N GLY A 200 -20.01 0.40 2.33
CA GLY A 200 -20.69 -0.89 2.31
C GLY A 200 -21.09 -1.40 0.93
N ARG A 201 -20.73 -0.69 -0.16
CA ARG A 201 -20.99 -1.14 -1.53
C ARG A 201 -19.94 -2.14 -2.02
N ALA A 202 -20.36 -3.18 -2.71
CA ALA A 202 -19.50 -4.14 -3.39
C ALA A 202 -20.08 -4.47 -4.76
N TYR A 203 -19.24 -4.99 -5.66
CA TYR A 203 -19.65 -5.57 -6.94
C TYR A 203 -19.36 -7.06 -6.92
N GLN A 204 -20.41 -7.89 -6.98
CA GLN A 204 -20.32 -9.35 -6.88
C GLN A 204 -19.54 -9.86 -5.66
N GLY A 205 -19.63 -9.12 -4.56
CA GLY A 205 -18.89 -9.43 -3.32
C GLY A 205 -17.54 -8.76 -3.23
N GLU A 206 -17.01 -8.15 -4.31
CA GLU A 206 -15.70 -7.50 -4.30
C GLU A 206 -15.78 -6.00 -4.00
N ARG A 207 -14.83 -5.51 -3.20
CA ARG A 207 -14.66 -4.08 -2.92
C ARG A 207 -13.48 -3.48 -3.66
N GLU A 208 -12.45 -4.27 -3.93
CA GLU A 208 -11.26 -3.80 -4.62
C GLU A 208 -10.97 -4.61 -5.89
N ILE A 209 -10.72 -3.92 -7.00
CA ILE A 209 -10.36 -4.52 -8.29
C ILE A 209 -9.03 -3.93 -8.76
N SER A 210 -8.06 -4.80 -9.06
CA SER A 210 -6.75 -4.38 -9.55
C SER A 210 -6.65 -4.52 -11.07
N LEU A 211 -6.29 -3.45 -11.77
CA LEU A 211 -5.88 -3.47 -13.18
C LEU A 211 -4.35 -3.41 -13.24
N ARG A 212 -3.70 -4.52 -13.58
CA ARG A 212 -2.23 -4.65 -13.68
C ARG A 212 -1.70 -3.86 -14.85
N PRO A 213 -0.50 -3.24 -14.87
CA PRO A 213 0.02 -2.34 -15.93
C PRO A 213 0.10 -2.99 -17.34
N GLY A 214 0.20 -2.17 -18.38
CA GLY A 214 0.28 -2.62 -19.78
C GLY A 214 0.82 -1.52 -20.67
N SER A 215 1.37 -1.84 -21.85
CA SER A 215 1.87 -0.82 -22.77
C SER A 215 1.95 -1.36 -24.20
N GLY A 216 1.38 -0.64 -25.17
CA GLY A 216 1.49 -1.02 -26.58
C GLY A 216 0.95 -2.42 -26.90
N GLY A 217 -0.10 -2.85 -26.19
CA GLY A 217 -0.70 -4.19 -26.31
C GLY A 217 -0.03 -5.28 -25.48
N ALA A 218 1.11 -5.00 -24.82
CA ALA A 218 1.71 -5.93 -23.88
C ALA A 218 0.92 -5.96 -22.56
N VAL A 219 0.67 -7.18 -22.06
CA VAL A 219 -0.03 -7.47 -20.80
C VAL A 219 0.76 -8.51 -20.00
N PRO A 220 0.61 -8.57 -18.66
CA PRO A 220 1.37 -9.47 -17.79
C PRO A 220 0.84 -10.91 -17.86
N LEU A 221 1.02 -11.57 -19.01
CA LEU A 221 0.60 -12.96 -19.22
C LEU A 221 1.33 -13.94 -18.27
N ASN A 222 2.54 -13.58 -17.84
CA ASN A 222 3.31 -14.34 -16.86
C ASN A 222 2.61 -14.41 -15.50
N GLU A 223 1.96 -13.32 -15.08
CA GLU A 223 1.18 -13.29 -13.83
C GLU A 223 -0.05 -14.19 -13.95
N ALA A 224 -0.83 -14.05 -15.03
CA ALA A 224 -1.99 -14.90 -15.31
C ALA A 224 -1.63 -16.40 -15.33
N LEU A 225 -0.53 -16.76 -16.00
CA LEU A 225 -0.04 -18.13 -16.02
C LEU A 225 0.37 -18.62 -14.63
N SER A 226 1.05 -17.78 -13.84
CA SER A 226 1.47 -18.13 -12.48
C SER A 226 0.26 -18.39 -11.58
N LEU A 227 -0.73 -17.50 -11.61
CA LEU A 227 -1.97 -17.66 -10.85
C LEU A 227 -2.73 -18.93 -11.25
N SER A 228 -2.80 -19.24 -12.55
CA SER A 228 -3.36 -20.50 -13.05
C SER A 228 -2.63 -21.74 -12.49
N LEU A 229 -1.30 -21.72 -12.47
CA LEU A 229 -0.50 -22.83 -11.98
C LEU A 229 -0.60 -23.00 -10.47
N THR A 230 -0.62 -21.90 -9.71
CA THR A 230 -0.86 -21.90 -8.25
C THR A 230 -2.26 -22.43 -7.92
N ALA A 231 -3.30 -22.01 -8.65
CA ALA A 231 -4.63 -22.56 -8.45
C ALA A 231 -4.68 -24.07 -8.77
N ALA A 232 -3.99 -24.51 -9.83
CA ALA A 232 -3.93 -25.91 -10.23
C ALA A 232 -3.12 -26.80 -9.27
N SER A 233 -2.20 -26.23 -8.48
CA SER A 233 -1.51 -26.96 -7.39
C SER A 233 -2.38 -27.13 -6.15
N GLY A 234 -3.57 -26.53 -6.12
CA GLY A 234 -4.48 -26.53 -4.97
C GLY A 234 -4.16 -25.46 -3.93
N GLU A 235 -3.21 -24.57 -4.22
CA GLU A 235 -2.90 -23.42 -3.37
C GLU A 235 -3.89 -22.27 -3.64
N PRO A 236 -4.25 -21.47 -2.62
CA PRO A 236 -5.01 -20.25 -2.83
C PRO A 236 -4.30 -19.30 -3.80
N ALA A 237 -5.02 -18.79 -4.79
CA ALA A 237 -4.52 -17.87 -5.80
C ALA A 237 -5.51 -16.72 -6.03
N GLU A 238 -5.01 -15.54 -6.34
CA GLU A 238 -5.83 -14.42 -6.82
C GLU A 238 -6.55 -14.85 -8.11
N ARG A 239 -7.86 -14.61 -8.20
CA ARG A 239 -8.60 -14.77 -9.46
C ARG A 239 -8.21 -13.68 -10.43
N TYR A 240 -8.34 -13.95 -11.72
CA TYR A 240 -8.02 -12.97 -12.75
C TYR A 240 -8.90 -13.16 -14.00
N ALA A 241 -9.00 -12.12 -14.81
CA ALA A 241 -9.53 -12.20 -16.16
C ALA A 241 -8.88 -11.14 -17.06
N PHE A 242 -8.89 -11.38 -18.37
CA PHE A 242 -8.51 -10.34 -19.34
C PHE A 242 -9.72 -9.44 -19.63
N SER A 243 -9.50 -8.14 -19.64
CA SER A 243 -10.54 -7.14 -19.87
C SER A 243 -10.14 -6.14 -20.94
N SER A 244 -11.14 -5.65 -21.68
CA SER A 244 -11.02 -4.48 -22.53
C SER A 244 -11.31 -3.23 -21.68
N VAL A 245 -10.26 -2.48 -21.34
CA VAL A 245 -10.35 -1.29 -20.48
C VAL A 245 -10.38 -0.03 -21.34
N LYS A 246 -11.35 0.83 -21.07
CA LYS A 246 -11.47 2.17 -21.64
C LYS A 246 -11.43 3.21 -20.52
N VAL A 247 -10.76 4.33 -20.76
CA VAL A 247 -10.72 5.46 -19.82
C VAL A 247 -11.21 6.73 -20.52
N ASN A 248 -12.26 7.36 -20.01
CA ASN A 248 -12.94 8.49 -20.63
C ASN A 248 -13.23 8.19 -22.13
N ASP A 249 -12.94 9.13 -23.03
CA ASP A 249 -13.13 9.00 -24.47
C ASP A 249 -11.95 8.34 -25.21
N ARG A 250 -11.02 7.72 -24.50
CA ARG A 250 -9.81 7.14 -25.10
C ARG A 250 -10.07 5.76 -25.74
N PRO A 251 -9.17 5.27 -26.60
CA PRO A 251 -9.26 3.93 -27.15
C PRO A 251 -9.24 2.86 -26.04
N ALA A 252 -9.97 1.77 -26.26
CA ALA A 252 -9.92 0.62 -25.37
C ALA A 252 -8.64 -0.19 -25.58
N VAL A 253 -8.10 -0.74 -24.50
CA VAL A 253 -6.87 -1.55 -24.49
C VAL A 253 -7.07 -2.82 -23.66
N THR A 254 -6.38 -3.90 -24.01
CA THR A 254 -6.40 -5.13 -23.21
C THR A 254 -5.60 -4.95 -21.94
N ARG A 255 -6.16 -5.32 -20.79
CA ARG A 255 -5.49 -5.31 -19.48
C ARG A 255 -5.77 -6.61 -18.73
N LEU A 256 -4.87 -6.98 -17.84
CA LEU A 256 -5.12 -8.05 -16.87
C LEU A 256 -5.80 -7.45 -15.64
N MET A 257 -7.02 -7.90 -15.38
CA MET A 257 -7.74 -7.63 -14.14
C MET A 257 -7.45 -8.76 -13.16
N VAL A 258 -7.09 -8.42 -11.92
CA VAL A 258 -6.72 -9.37 -10.87
C VAL A 258 -7.46 -8.99 -9.59
N GLU A 259 -7.93 -10.00 -8.87
CA GLU A 259 -8.42 -9.88 -7.50
C GLU A 259 -7.35 -9.28 -6.60
N ASN A 260 -7.72 -8.32 -5.76
CA ASN A 260 -6.79 -7.72 -4.83
C ASN A 260 -6.94 -8.40 -3.47
N PRO A 261 -5.86 -8.87 -2.81
CA PRO A 261 -5.94 -9.43 -1.48
C PRO A 261 -6.36 -8.36 -0.45
N ASP A 262 -7.66 -8.30 -0.19
CA ASP A 262 -8.36 -7.43 0.74
C ASP A 262 -9.11 -8.27 1.80
N THR A 263 -10.15 -7.69 2.41
CA THR A 263 -10.96 -8.37 3.43
C THR A 263 -11.70 -9.55 2.82
N GLU A 264 -12.31 -9.38 1.65
CA GLU A 264 -13.14 -10.37 0.97
C GLU A 264 -12.29 -11.58 0.59
N TYR A 265 -11.08 -11.35 0.07
CA TYR A 265 -10.11 -12.40 -0.16
C TYR A 265 -9.78 -13.15 1.14
N ALA A 266 -9.57 -12.43 2.25
CA ALA A 266 -9.27 -13.03 3.54
C ALA A 266 -10.42 -13.89 4.10
N GLU A 267 -11.68 -13.51 3.87
CA GLU A 267 -12.85 -14.29 4.29
C GLU A 267 -13.13 -15.47 3.35
N ALA A 268 -12.65 -15.44 2.10
CA ALA A 268 -12.73 -16.58 1.18
C ALA A 268 -11.67 -17.65 1.47
N VAL A 269 -10.50 -17.28 1.99
CA VAL A 269 -9.45 -18.22 2.40
C VAL A 269 -9.90 -18.99 3.65
N GLY A 270 -9.70 -20.32 3.66
CA GLY A 270 -9.93 -21.16 4.83
C GLY A 270 -11.33 -21.03 5.43
N ASP A 271 -12.35 -20.81 4.58
CA ASP A 271 -13.75 -20.56 4.96
C ASP A 271 -13.92 -19.41 5.99
N GLY A 272 -13.00 -18.44 5.98
CA GLY A 272 -13.01 -17.28 6.86
C GLY A 272 -12.65 -17.58 8.32
N ASN A 273 -12.26 -18.82 8.67
CA ASN A 273 -11.90 -19.19 10.05
C ASN A 273 -10.44 -18.87 10.41
N GLY A 274 -9.97 -17.69 10.03
CA GLY A 274 -8.58 -17.29 10.22
C GLY A 274 -8.34 -15.81 10.03
N VAL A 275 -7.14 -15.37 10.35
CA VAL A 275 -6.71 -13.98 10.18
C VAL A 275 -5.66 -13.92 9.09
N LEU A 276 -5.90 -13.09 8.07
CA LEU A 276 -4.94 -12.89 6.99
C LEU A 276 -4.11 -11.63 7.25
N TYR A 277 -2.79 -11.79 7.26
CA TYR A 277 -1.83 -10.70 7.40
C TYR A 277 -1.03 -10.54 6.12
N LYS A 278 -1.10 -9.37 5.52
CA LYS A 278 -0.33 -9.01 4.32
C LYS A 278 0.98 -8.34 4.71
N ALA A 279 2.10 -8.84 4.20
CA ALA A 279 3.38 -8.17 4.35
C ALA A 279 3.42 -6.90 3.49
N ARG A 280 4.07 -5.86 4.01
CA ARG A 280 4.36 -4.63 3.27
C ARG A 280 5.76 -4.67 2.68
N ALA A 281 5.94 -4.08 1.50
CA ALA A 281 7.24 -4.05 0.80
C ALA A 281 8.35 -3.38 1.64
N GLY A 282 8.02 -2.31 2.37
CA GLY A 282 8.95 -1.66 3.31
C GLY A 282 9.04 -2.31 4.69
N GLY A 283 8.36 -3.43 4.88
CA GLY A 283 8.24 -4.13 6.16
C GLY A 283 9.48 -4.91 6.57
N SER A 284 9.46 -5.41 7.80
CA SER A 284 10.52 -6.23 8.37
C SER A 284 9.93 -7.40 9.14
N PHE A 285 10.56 -8.57 9.01
CA PHE A 285 10.29 -9.75 9.83
C PHE A 285 11.15 -9.80 11.11
N ALA A 286 11.76 -8.67 11.51
CA ALA A 286 12.58 -8.61 12.71
C ALA A 286 11.73 -8.42 13.97
N TYR A 287 12.14 -9.04 15.08
CA TYR A 287 11.49 -8.86 16.37
C TYR A 287 11.74 -7.44 16.92
N ARG A 288 10.66 -6.73 17.27
CA ARG A 288 10.66 -5.33 17.75
C ARG A 288 10.02 -5.18 19.14
N GLY A 289 9.90 -6.27 19.89
CA GLY A 289 9.17 -6.30 21.15
C GLY A 289 7.75 -6.85 20.98
N ASP A 290 6.98 -6.82 22.06
CA ASP A 290 5.65 -7.45 22.13
C ASP A 290 4.49 -6.47 21.85
N ASP A 291 4.77 -5.21 21.47
CA ASP A 291 3.75 -4.21 21.14
C ASP A 291 3.28 -4.36 19.67
N PRO A 292 2.00 -4.69 19.41
CA PRO A 292 1.47 -4.78 18.05
C PRO A 292 1.68 -3.54 17.19
N SER A 293 1.65 -2.35 17.78
CA SER A 293 1.79 -1.09 17.02
C SER A 293 3.15 -0.97 16.32
N ALA A 294 4.19 -1.63 16.87
CA ALA A 294 5.54 -1.65 16.28
C ALA A 294 5.62 -2.41 14.94
N TYR A 295 4.60 -3.20 14.61
CA TYR A 295 4.52 -4.05 13.42
C TYR A 295 3.52 -3.53 12.38
N GLU A 296 2.75 -2.48 12.69
CA GLU A 296 1.77 -1.88 11.78
C GLU A 296 2.38 -1.28 10.51
N THR A 297 3.70 -1.08 10.44
CA THR A 297 4.41 -0.68 9.20
C THR A 297 4.91 -1.88 8.38
N SER A 298 4.91 -3.07 8.98
CA SER A 298 5.41 -4.31 8.36
C SER A 298 4.30 -5.24 7.91
N PHE A 299 3.18 -5.25 8.63
CA PHE A 299 2.02 -6.09 8.34
C PHE A 299 0.73 -5.29 8.36
N ARG A 300 -0.14 -5.58 7.39
CA ARG A 300 -1.53 -5.13 7.36
C ARG A 300 -2.41 -6.35 7.65
N GLN A 301 -3.16 -6.30 8.75
CA GLN A 301 -4.22 -7.27 9.02
C GLN A 301 -5.41 -6.95 8.11
N LEU A 302 -5.89 -7.94 7.34
CA LEU A 302 -6.93 -7.72 6.33
C LEU A 302 -8.34 -7.97 6.87
N ASN A 303 -8.52 -8.87 7.84
CA ASN A 303 -9.81 -9.17 8.41
C ASN A 303 -9.78 -9.29 9.94
N LYS A 304 -10.97 -9.42 10.55
CA LYS A 304 -11.17 -9.60 12.00
C LYS A 304 -10.54 -8.52 12.88
N ALA A 305 -10.33 -7.33 12.32
CA ALA A 305 -9.82 -6.17 13.04
C ALA A 305 -10.71 -5.88 14.26
N GLY A 306 -10.08 -5.59 15.41
CA GLY A 306 -10.79 -5.34 16.67
C GLY A 306 -11.17 -6.59 17.47
N SER A 307 -11.30 -7.76 16.82
CA SER A 307 -11.48 -9.06 17.50
C SER A 307 -10.20 -9.90 17.55
N GLN A 308 -9.27 -9.66 16.62
CA GLN A 308 -7.92 -10.23 16.57
C GLN A 308 -6.91 -9.09 16.33
N ASP A 309 -5.64 -9.33 16.62
CA ASP A 309 -4.53 -8.38 16.46
C ASP A 309 -3.29 -9.04 15.85
N LEU A 310 -2.15 -8.34 15.86
CA LEU A 310 -0.87 -8.86 15.33
C LEU A 310 -0.14 -9.81 16.29
N THR A 311 -0.68 -10.12 17.47
CA THR A 311 -0.03 -10.99 18.47
C THR A 311 0.39 -12.36 17.90
N PRO A 312 -0.40 -13.05 17.06
CA PRO A 312 0.05 -14.29 16.43
C PRO A 312 1.32 -14.11 15.59
N VAL A 313 1.38 -13.04 14.78
CA VAL A 313 2.54 -12.72 13.93
C VAL A 313 3.76 -12.40 14.79
N ILE A 314 3.58 -11.61 15.86
CA ILE A 314 4.67 -11.27 16.80
C ILE A 314 5.21 -12.53 17.47
N ARG A 315 4.34 -13.49 17.82
CA ARG A 315 4.75 -14.75 18.42
C ARG A 315 5.58 -15.59 17.45
N LEU A 316 5.17 -15.68 16.18
CA LEU A 316 5.94 -16.34 15.13
C LEU A 316 7.31 -15.68 14.96
N ILE A 317 7.34 -14.35 14.80
CA ILE A 317 8.57 -13.57 14.64
C ILE A 317 9.51 -13.76 15.83
N LYS A 318 9.00 -13.64 17.06
CA LYS A 318 9.78 -13.79 18.29
C LYS A 318 10.38 -15.19 18.44
N TRP A 319 9.63 -16.22 18.05
CA TRP A 319 10.13 -17.59 18.05
C TRP A 319 11.22 -17.74 16.98
N ALA A 320 10.97 -17.33 15.73
CA ALA A 320 11.93 -17.42 14.64
C ALA A 320 13.23 -16.63 14.91
N ASP A 321 13.15 -15.51 15.63
CA ASP A 321 14.30 -14.68 16.03
C ASP A 321 15.18 -15.34 17.12
N ARG A 322 14.62 -16.25 17.91
CA ARG A 322 15.27 -16.79 19.12
C ARG A 322 15.59 -18.28 19.07
N ALA A 323 14.87 -19.03 18.25
CA ALA A 323 15.06 -20.47 18.12
C ALA A 323 16.48 -20.77 17.64
N SER A 324 17.13 -21.76 18.27
CA SER A 324 18.31 -22.39 17.67
C SER A 324 17.93 -23.19 16.42
N ASP A 325 18.91 -23.63 15.63
CA ASP A 325 18.65 -24.49 14.47
C ASP A 325 17.92 -25.79 14.87
N GLU A 326 18.28 -26.37 16.02
CA GLU A 326 17.62 -27.56 16.58
C GLU A 326 16.18 -27.26 17.00
N GLU A 327 15.94 -26.16 17.71
CA GLU A 327 14.60 -25.73 18.11
C GLU A 327 13.74 -25.39 16.88
N PHE A 328 14.32 -24.74 15.88
CA PHE A 328 13.64 -24.44 14.63
C PHE A 328 13.16 -25.73 13.94
N ALA A 329 14.06 -26.71 13.80
CA ALA A 329 13.75 -27.99 13.16
C ALA A 329 12.68 -28.81 13.91
N GLU A 330 12.70 -28.79 15.25
CA GLU A 330 11.73 -29.53 16.06
C GLU A 330 10.38 -28.80 16.18
N GLU A 331 10.39 -27.48 16.25
CA GLU A 331 9.22 -26.70 16.68
C GLU A 331 8.51 -25.96 15.55
N LEU A 332 9.05 -25.87 14.34
CA LEU A 332 8.43 -25.15 13.21
C LEU A 332 6.96 -25.53 13.01
N GLY A 333 6.66 -26.83 13.06
CA GLY A 333 5.30 -27.35 12.90
C GLY A 333 4.30 -26.96 14.01
N ARG A 334 4.75 -26.30 15.09
CA ARG A 334 3.89 -25.70 16.11
C ARG A 334 3.37 -24.32 15.71
N TYR A 335 4.09 -23.63 14.83
CA TYR A 335 3.78 -22.25 14.42
C TYR A 335 3.31 -22.18 12.97
N VAL A 336 3.82 -23.04 12.10
CA VAL A 336 3.59 -23.00 10.66
C VAL A 336 3.07 -24.36 10.19
N ASP A 337 2.14 -24.34 9.26
CA ASP A 337 1.82 -25.51 8.44
C ASP A 337 3.00 -25.77 7.50
N VAL A 338 3.79 -26.81 7.83
CA VAL A 338 5.03 -27.14 7.12
C VAL A 338 4.75 -27.57 5.68
N ASP A 339 3.61 -28.22 5.42
CA ASP A 339 3.25 -28.66 4.06
C ASP A 339 2.90 -27.43 3.20
N SER A 340 2.15 -26.47 3.77
CA SER A 340 1.89 -25.18 3.10
C SER A 340 3.19 -24.42 2.80
N LEU A 341 4.10 -24.31 3.77
CA LEU A 341 5.36 -23.60 3.56
C LEU A 341 6.23 -24.29 2.49
N ALA A 342 6.33 -25.62 2.52
CA ALA A 342 7.10 -26.38 1.55
C ALA A 342 6.51 -26.26 0.13
N ALA A 343 5.18 -26.34 0.00
CA ALA A 343 4.48 -26.13 -1.27
C ALA A 343 4.74 -24.73 -1.82
N TYR A 344 4.58 -23.70 -0.98
CA TYR A 344 4.86 -22.32 -1.35
C TYR A 344 6.30 -22.15 -1.87
N THR A 345 7.30 -22.58 -1.10
CA THR A 345 8.72 -22.43 -1.50
C THR A 345 9.04 -23.19 -2.77
N ALA A 346 8.50 -24.40 -2.94
CA ALA A 346 8.66 -25.17 -4.17
C ALA A 346 8.03 -24.47 -5.38
N ALA A 347 6.81 -23.92 -5.21
CA ALA A 347 6.12 -23.17 -6.26
C ALA A 347 6.90 -21.91 -6.66
N GLN A 348 7.37 -21.10 -5.71
CA GLN A 348 8.15 -19.89 -6.03
C GLN A 348 9.45 -20.21 -6.79
N ASN A 349 10.15 -21.28 -6.40
CA ASN A 349 11.33 -21.76 -7.11
C ASN A 349 11.01 -22.24 -8.53
N LEU A 350 9.96 -23.05 -8.71
CA LEU A 350 9.55 -23.54 -10.04
C LEU A 350 9.07 -22.41 -10.96
N LEU A 351 8.46 -21.37 -10.40
CA LEU A 351 8.04 -20.18 -11.10
C LEU A 351 9.18 -19.20 -11.35
N LEU A 352 10.39 -19.43 -10.82
CA LEU A 352 11.52 -18.48 -10.85
C LEU A 352 11.09 -17.08 -10.36
N ASN A 353 10.31 -17.02 -9.28
CA ASN A 353 9.81 -15.76 -8.72
C ASN A 353 10.78 -15.20 -7.68
N PHE A 354 11.66 -14.31 -8.11
CA PHE A 354 12.64 -13.68 -7.21
C PHE A 354 12.02 -12.64 -6.26
N ASP A 355 10.77 -12.22 -6.48
CA ASP A 355 10.09 -11.19 -5.68
C ASP A 355 9.10 -11.76 -4.67
N ASP A 356 9.33 -13.00 -4.24
CA ASP A 356 8.54 -13.72 -3.24
C ASP A 356 8.73 -13.16 -1.81
N MET A 357 8.50 -13.97 -0.76
CA MET A 357 8.74 -13.56 0.63
C MET A 357 10.18 -13.09 0.91
N SER A 358 11.15 -13.66 0.21
CA SER A 358 12.57 -13.33 0.35
C SER A 358 12.95 -12.10 -0.47
N GLY A 359 12.20 -11.84 -1.55
CA GLY A 359 12.38 -10.73 -2.47
C GLY A 359 12.13 -9.33 -1.88
N PRO A 360 12.48 -8.27 -2.63
CA PRO A 360 12.33 -6.88 -2.19
C PRO A 360 10.87 -6.41 -2.06
N GLY A 361 9.93 -6.98 -2.81
CA GLY A 361 8.50 -6.67 -2.76
C GLY A 361 7.79 -7.25 -1.54
N LYS A 362 8.34 -8.32 -0.95
CA LYS A 362 7.73 -9.06 0.17
C LYS A 362 6.33 -9.54 -0.18
N ASN A 363 6.20 -10.19 -1.34
CA ASN A 363 4.90 -10.55 -1.91
C ASN A 363 4.35 -11.86 -1.32
N TYR A 364 4.11 -11.85 0.01
CA TYR A 364 3.49 -12.96 0.74
C TYR A 364 2.39 -12.49 1.69
N LEU A 365 1.50 -13.43 2.01
CA LEU A 365 0.44 -13.33 2.99
C LEU A 365 0.64 -14.45 4.03
N LEU A 366 0.27 -14.18 5.27
CA LEU A 366 0.26 -15.15 6.36
C LEU A 366 -1.17 -15.38 6.80
N TRP A 367 -1.68 -16.59 6.54
CA TRP A 367 -3.01 -17.01 7.02
C TRP A 367 -2.87 -17.71 8.37
N TYR A 368 -3.38 -17.10 9.43
CA TYR A 368 -3.43 -17.70 10.76
C TYR A 368 -4.76 -18.39 10.99
N ASP A 369 -4.75 -19.72 10.97
CA ASP A 369 -5.93 -20.53 11.20
C ASP A 369 -6.30 -20.55 12.69
N LEU A 370 -7.58 -20.25 12.99
CA LEU A 370 -8.04 -20.11 14.37
C LEU A 370 -8.30 -21.44 15.08
N ASP A 371 -8.35 -22.57 14.40
CA ASP A 371 -8.53 -23.88 15.03
C ASP A 371 -7.18 -24.50 15.38
N THR A 372 -6.30 -24.59 14.39
CA THR A 372 -4.96 -25.19 14.48
C THR A 372 -3.95 -24.26 15.14
N LYS A 373 -4.19 -22.94 15.12
CA LYS A 373 -3.27 -21.90 15.59
C LYS A 373 -1.92 -21.90 14.85
N LYS A 374 -1.95 -22.26 13.55
CA LYS A 374 -0.77 -22.28 12.67
C LYS A 374 -0.91 -21.29 11.54
N PHE A 375 0.24 -20.87 11.01
CA PHE A 375 0.32 -20.07 9.80
C PHE A 375 0.46 -20.93 8.55
N SER A 376 -0.36 -20.67 7.55
CA SER A 376 -0.07 -21.03 6.15
C SER A 376 0.52 -19.82 5.43
N VAL A 377 1.40 -20.05 4.45
CA VAL A 377 2.01 -18.98 3.65
C VAL A 377 1.38 -19.00 2.26
N LEU A 378 0.85 -17.85 1.83
CA LEU A 378 0.26 -17.66 0.52
C LEU A 378 1.07 -16.63 -0.28
N GLY A 379 1.18 -16.81 -1.59
CA GLY A 379 1.80 -15.83 -2.48
C GLY A 379 0.77 -14.86 -3.06
N TRP A 380 1.24 -13.68 -3.43
CA TRP A 380 0.46 -12.70 -4.22
C TRP A 380 1.41 -11.95 -5.17
N ASP A 381 0.87 -11.20 -6.12
CA ASP A 381 1.65 -10.35 -7.07
C ASP A 381 2.76 -11.12 -7.83
N TYR A 382 2.35 -12.07 -8.67
CA TYR A 382 3.25 -12.89 -9.49
C TYR A 382 3.72 -12.19 -10.77
N ASN A 383 3.65 -10.86 -10.84
CA ASN A 383 4.02 -10.06 -11.99
C ASN A 383 5.51 -10.19 -12.38
N LEU A 384 6.37 -10.67 -11.47
CA LEU A 384 7.80 -10.90 -11.68
C LEU A 384 8.20 -12.38 -11.74
N ALA A 385 7.21 -13.27 -11.71
CA ALA A 385 7.42 -14.70 -11.97
C ALA A 385 7.87 -14.94 -13.42
N PHE A 386 8.53 -16.07 -13.62
CA PHE A 386 9.28 -16.47 -14.81
C PHE A 386 10.42 -15.50 -15.17
N GLY A 387 10.90 -14.76 -14.17
CA GLY A 387 12.00 -13.81 -14.28
C GLY A 387 13.31 -14.43 -13.81
N GLY A 388 14.03 -15.12 -14.70
CA GLY A 388 15.30 -15.72 -14.31
C GLY A 388 15.98 -16.56 -15.39
N ASP A 389 16.97 -17.34 -14.95
CA ASP A 389 17.58 -18.40 -15.74
C ASP A 389 16.88 -19.74 -15.45
N THR A 390 16.43 -20.42 -16.49
CA THR A 390 15.82 -21.76 -16.39
C THR A 390 16.77 -22.84 -15.91
N ALA A 391 18.08 -22.57 -15.87
CA ALA A 391 19.08 -23.47 -15.29
C ALA A 391 19.24 -23.30 -13.77
N ALA A 392 18.60 -22.30 -13.15
CA ALA A 392 18.68 -22.08 -11.71
C ALA A 392 18.09 -23.27 -10.94
N GLY A 393 18.86 -23.76 -9.97
CA GLY A 393 18.45 -24.79 -9.02
C GLY A 393 17.77 -24.20 -7.77
N PRO A 394 17.19 -25.06 -6.92
CA PRO A 394 16.48 -24.64 -5.71
C PRO A 394 17.38 -23.98 -4.65
N ASP A 395 18.70 -24.17 -4.73
CA ASP A 395 19.68 -23.59 -3.81
C ASP A 395 20.30 -22.28 -4.35
N ASP A 396 19.96 -21.89 -5.58
CA ASP A 396 20.52 -20.70 -6.22
C ASP A 396 19.73 -19.46 -5.84
N SER A 397 20.43 -18.39 -5.48
CA SER A 397 19.78 -17.10 -5.18
C SER A 397 19.37 -16.40 -6.47
N LEU A 398 18.07 -16.20 -6.66
CA LEU A 398 17.53 -15.45 -7.79
C LEU A 398 17.66 -13.95 -7.55
N GLY A 399 18.40 -13.26 -8.42
CA GLY A 399 18.50 -11.81 -8.42
C GLY A 399 17.64 -11.16 -9.50
N LYS A 400 17.43 -9.84 -9.37
CA LYS A 400 16.71 -9.04 -10.35
C LYS A 400 17.35 -9.19 -11.74
N GLY A 401 16.64 -9.82 -12.67
CA GLY A 401 17.10 -10.04 -14.05
C GLY A 401 17.87 -11.35 -14.28
N GLY A 402 17.73 -12.36 -13.41
CA GLY A 402 18.32 -13.68 -13.60
C GLY A 402 19.83 -13.75 -13.39
N VAL A 403 20.43 -12.69 -12.84
CA VAL A 403 21.83 -12.74 -12.35
C VAL A 403 21.80 -13.38 -10.96
N PRO A 404 22.59 -14.42 -10.69
CA PRO A 404 22.71 -14.96 -9.34
C PRO A 404 23.05 -13.83 -8.38
N ALA A 405 22.26 -13.66 -7.32
CA ALA A 405 22.69 -12.77 -6.25
C ALA A 405 23.97 -13.37 -5.67
N GLU A 406 25.08 -12.61 -5.66
CA GLU A 406 26.28 -13.05 -4.96
C GLU A 406 25.87 -13.37 -3.52
N ARG A 407 26.13 -14.60 -3.05
CA ARG A 407 25.96 -14.99 -1.65
C ARG A 407 26.54 -13.89 -0.78
N GLU A 408 25.71 -13.17 -0.02
CA GLU A 408 26.21 -12.37 1.08
C GLU A 408 26.89 -13.35 2.04
N GLY A 409 28.22 -13.36 1.98
CA GLY A 409 29.03 -14.30 2.72
C GLY A 409 28.81 -14.11 4.22
N THR A 410 28.54 -15.22 4.89
CA THR A 410 28.81 -15.40 6.32
C THR A 410 30.29 -15.11 6.59
N GLY A 411 30.61 -13.85 6.82
CA GLY A 411 31.93 -13.37 7.15
C GLY A 411 32.02 -13.08 8.65
N THR A 412 32.51 -14.08 9.40
CA THR A 412 33.05 -13.90 10.74
C THR A 412 34.02 -12.72 10.79
N GLY A 413 33.92 -11.91 11.85
CA GLY A 413 34.70 -10.69 12.01
C GLY A 413 36.21 -10.86 11.86
N ALA A 414 36.81 -9.93 11.13
CA ALA A 414 38.21 -9.56 11.28
C ALA A 414 38.38 -8.10 10.84
N ASP A 415 38.93 -7.31 11.75
CA ASP A 415 39.33 -5.92 11.55
C ASP A 415 40.26 -5.76 10.35
N THR A 416 39.91 -4.85 9.43
CA THR A 416 40.92 -3.98 8.80
C THR A 416 40.32 -2.59 8.60
N ALA A 417 40.85 -1.64 9.36
CA ALA A 417 40.71 -0.23 9.11
C ALA A 417 41.38 0.14 7.80
N ASP A 418 40.63 0.71 6.85
CA ASP A 418 41.17 1.83 6.07
C ASP A 418 40.06 2.73 5.53
N GLY A 419 40.23 4.03 5.75
CA GLY A 419 39.20 5.03 5.57
C GLY A 419 39.00 5.43 4.11
N ARG A 420 37.77 5.29 3.61
CA ARG A 420 37.21 6.19 2.58
C ARG A 420 35.76 6.50 2.91
N ALA A 421 35.50 7.77 3.17
CA ALA A 421 34.17 8.33 3.40
C ALA A 421 33.29 8.16 2.15
N GLY A 422 32.40 7.17 2.18
CA GLY A 422 31.29 7.03 1.25
C GLY A 422 30.10 7.86 1.72
N GLN A 423 29.58 8.73 0.85
CA GLN A 423 28.35 9.48 1.07
C GLN A 423 27.21 8.55 1.49
N LYS A 424 26.59 8.86 2.63
CA LYS A 424 25.31 8.28 3.03
C LYS A 424 24.27 8.68 1.99
N VAL A 425 23.93 7.76 1.09
CA VAL A 425 22.69 7.85 0.33
C VAL A 425 21.58 7.54 1.32
N GLN A 426 20.88 8.59 1.73
CA GLN A 426 19.69 8.48 2.56
C GLN A 426 18.57 7.89 1.68
N PRO A 427 17.94 6.77 2.07
CA PRO A 427 16.79 6.27 1.32
C PRO A 427 15.66 7.33 1.37
N PRO A 428 14.94 7.56 0.26
CA PRO A 428 13.79 8.45 0.27
C PRO A 428 12.76 7.93 1.28
N LYS A 429 12.20 8.85 2.07
CA LYS A 429 11.15 8.55 3.05
C LYS A 429 10.02 7.79 2.35
N GLY A 430 9.62 6.67 2.94
CA GLY A 430 8.56 5.80 2.43
C GLY A 430 7.30 6.60 2.09
N GLY A 431 6.80 6.39 0.88
CA GLY A 431 5.47 6.85 0.50
C GLY A 431 4.44 6.14 1.37
N THR A 432 3.39 6.86 1.76
CA THR A 432 2.28 6.34 2.55
C THR A 432 1.55 5.26 1.77
N GLU A 433 1.64 4.02 2.26
CA GLU A 433 0.78 2.92 1.84
C GLU A 433 -0.42 2.87 2.78
N ASP A 434 -1.63 2.98 2.20
CA ASP A 434 -2.94 2.70 2.80
C ASP A 434 -3.10 3.19 4.25
N MET A 435 -3.39 4.49 4.40
CA MET A 435 -3.96 5.02 5.63
C MET A 435 -5.48 4.71 5.64
N PRO A 436 -6.06 4.17 6.71
CA PRO A 436 -7.52 4.06 6.80
C PRO A 436 -8.19 5.46 6.79
N PRO A 437 -9.35 5.65 6.15
CA PRO A 437 -10.02 6.93 6.09
C PRO A 437 -10.59 7.28 7.47
N GLY A 438 -10.24 8.46 8.01
CA GLY A 438 -10.83 8.94 9.26
C GLY A 438 -9.96 9.84 10.12
N ALA A 439 -9.64 11.05 9.65
CA ALA A 439 -9.25 12.15 10.53
C ALA A 439 -9.74 13.50 9.93
N PRO A 440 -10.60 14.27 10.63
CA PRO A 440 -11.03 15.57 10.13
C PRO A 440 -9.85 16.55 10.10
N GLY A 441 -9.62 17.16 8.93
CA GLY A 441 -8.57 18.15 8.70
C GLY A 441 -8.61 19.32 9.70
N GLY A 442 -7.59 19.37 10.55
CA GLY A 442 -7.32 20.51 11.44
C GLY A 442 -6.64 21.63 10.66
N GLN A 443 -7.32 22.76 10.55
CA GLN A 443 -6.84 24.01 9.95
C GLN A 443 -5.46 24.42 10.50
N ASN A 444 -4.48 24.55 9.60
CA ASN A 444 -3.19 25.19 9.91
C ASN A 444 -3.39 26.70 10.12
N GLY A 445 -3.58 27.07 11.39
CA GLY A 445 -3.50 28.44 11.86
C GLY A 445 -2.06 28.94 11.87
N ARG A 446 -1.80 29.97 11.05
CA ARG A 446 -0.56 30.75 11.04
C ARG A 446 -0.25 31.31 12.44
N GLY A 447 0.89 30.93 13.02
CA GLY A 447 1.49 31.62 14.15
C GLY A 447 2.40 32.77 13.65
N PRO A 448 2.38 33.96 14.28
CA PRO A 448 3.19 35.09 13.87
C PRO A 448 4.61 35.02 14.44
N GLY A 449 5.53 35.67 13.74
CA GLY A 449 6.93 35.78 14.13
C GLY A 449 7.22 36.80 15.24
N ASP A 450 8.54 36.99 15.37
CA ASP A 450 9.32 37.94 16.17
C ASP A 450 9.67 37.53 17.61
N GLY A 451 10.98 37.39 17.84
CA GLY A 451 11.63 37.23 19.13
C GLY A 451 12.98 36.56 19.04
#